data_AF-A0A8D8ZCQ5-F1
#
_entry.id   AF-A0A8D8ZCQ5-F1
#
_cell.length_a   1.000
_cell.length_b   1.000
_cell.length_c   1.000
_cell.angle_alpha   90.00
_cell.angle_beta   90.00
_cell.angle_gamma   90.00
#
_symmetry.space_group_name_H-M   'P 1'
#
loop_
_entity.id
_entity.type
_entity.pdbx_description
1 polymer ?
#
loop_
_entity_poly.entity_id
_entity_poly.type
_entity_poly.pdbx_seq_one_letter_code
_entity_poly.pdbx_strand_id
1 'polypeptide(L)'
;MIVLILLLVALTEGSLLGFHCGGEGSNITTVSLIDKPSCVFSNVTLTTTQKNVVITQVVTTGPLKYTRCLVSLSHVVEDCGTFTDSIVEKGVYDEIYQLTKRECDNVIARGVFNYNGHILNFTKGEVLSTTIVTHGSKHDGKCSAGPPLTRDGITWYRPVRTTKITIEGSKEETTVDFEENQILLPQNVNCRYTLGECFHYSLGNVFWRTSVPECNDKAERAIIFKGHATSVERDDGVMKTTYIHVSQDDIEFQLQLISKTTNICGFKSYYTEHPKLFVTFVDDETYFPLSKKNLKRNQLTSCST
;
A
#
# COMPACT_ATOMS: atom_id res chain seq x y z
N MET A 1 -42.57 -40.80 33.19
CA MET A 1 -42.80 -40.51 31.75
C MET A 1 -41.81 -39.41 31.37
N ILE A 2 -40.51 -39.77 31.30
CA ILE A 2 -39.73 -39.97 30.07
C ILE A 2 -39.57 -38.68 29.26
N VAL A 3 -38.44 -38.01 29.53
CA VAL A 3 -37.44 -37.46 28.59
C VAL A 3 -37.91 -37.15 27.17
N LEU A 4 -37.87 -35.87 26.80
CA LEU A 4 -37.52 -35.46 25.43
C LEU A 4 -36.72 -34.15 25.45
N ILE A 5 -35.45 -34.26 25.86
CA ILE A 5 -34.37 -33.41 25.35
C ILE A 5 -33.98 -34.05 24.02
N LEU A 6 -34.12 -33.37 22.87
CA LEU A 6 -33.28 -33.55 21.67
C LEU A 6 -33.76 -32.67 20.50
N LEU A 7 -32.79 -32.02 19.86
CA LEU A 7 -32.79 -31.34 18.55
C LEU A 7 -33.57 -30.03 18.38
N LEU A 8 -32.87 -28.92 18.65
CA LEU A 8 -32.93 -27.71 17.82
C LEU A 8 -31.49 -27.33 17.45
N VAL A 9 -30.89 -28.14 16.58
CA VAL A 9 -29.66 -27.80 15.85
C VAL A 9 -29.99 -27.91 14.36
N ALA A 10 -29.51 -26.90 13.63
CA ALA A 10 -29.46 -26.76 12.17
C ALA A 10 -30.78 -26.34 11.48
N LEU A 11 -30.80 -25.07 11.04
CA LEU A 11 -30.95 -24.69 9.63
C LEU A 11 -30.46 -23.24 9.50
N THR A 12 -29.14 -23.03 9.49
CA THR A 12 -28.57 -21.87 8.83
C THR A 12 -28.60 -22.17 7.35
N GLU A 13 -29.67 -21.74 6.66
CA GLU A 13 -29.65 -21.71 5.21
C GLU A 13 -28.66 -20.62 4.80
N GLY A 14 -27.41 -21.04 4.53
CA GLY A 14 -26.55 -20.29 3.65
C GLY A 14 -27.24 -20.25 2.30
N SER A 15 -27.86 -19.13 1.97
CA SER A 15 -28.47 -18.92 0.66
C SER A 15 -27.40 -19.18 -0.40
N LEU A 16 -27.60 -20.21 -1.22
CA LEU A 16 -26.82 -20.44 -2.41
C LEU A 16 -27.03 -19.23 -3.34
N LEU A 17 -26.03 -18.35 -3.39
CA LEU A 17 -26.02 -17.23 -4.31
C LEU A 17 -25.71 -17.78 -5.72
N GLY A 18 -26.75 -18.16 -6.44
CA GLY A 18 -26.65 -18.54 -7.85
C GLY A 18 -26.43 -17.29 -8.69
N PHE A 19 -25.22 -17.08 -9.20
CA PHE A 19 -24.95 -16.01 -10.15
C PHE A 19 -25.63 -16.34 -11.49
N HIS A 20 -26.56 -15.48 -11.92
CA HIS A 20 -27.26 -15.60 -13.20
C HIS A 20 -26.35 -15.05 -14.31
N CYS A 21 -25.54 -15.93 -14.91
CA CYS A 21 -24.57 -15.60 -15.96
C CYS A 21 -25.19 -15.17 -17.31
N GLY A 22 -26.52 -15.07 -17.43
CA GLY A 22 -27.22 -14.72 -18.67
C GLY A 22 -27.72 -13.27 -18.80
N GLY A 23 -27.35 -12.36 -17.89
CA GLY A 23 -27.81 -10.97 -17.94
C GLY A 23 -27.20 -10.18 -19.11
N GLU A 24 -28.00 -9.31 -19.73
CA GLU A 24 -27.54 -8.33 -20.74
C GLU A 24 -26.52 -7.37 -20.10
N GLY A 25 -25.25 -7.76 -20.13
CA GLY A 25 -24.15 -7.08 -19.44
C GLY A 25 -22.96 -7.99 -19.11
N SER A 26 -23.14 -9.32 -19.14
CA SER A 26 -22.05 -10.29 -18.92
C SER A 26 -21.44 -10.74 -20.24
N ASN A 27 -20.25 -10.22 -20.56
CA ASN A 27 -19.47 -10.64 -21.72
C ASN A 27 -18.68 -11.91 -21.37
N ILE A 28 -19.34 -13.07 -21.44
CA ILE A 28 -18.73 -14.37 -21.09
C ILE A 28 -17.90 -14.85 -22.28
N THR A 29 -16.58 -14.87 -22.10
CA THR A 29 -15.65 -15.46 -23.06
C THR A 29 -15.28 -16.86 -22.61
N THR A 30 -15.66 -17.86 -23.41
CA THR A 30 -15.25 -19.25 -23.19
C THR A 30 -13.81 -19.42 -23.67
N VAL A 31 -12.89 -19.76 -22.77
CA VAL A 31 -11.50 -20.06 -23.13
C VAL A 31 -11.38 -21.56 -23.43
N SER A 32 -11.10 -21.91 -24.68
CA SER A 32 -10.80 -23.28 -25.11
C SER A 32 -9.43 -23.71 -24.58
N LEU A 33 -9.36 -24.84 -23.89
CA LEU A 33 -8.10 -25.46 -23.43
C LEU A 33 -7.47 -26.39 -24.48
N ILE A 34 -8.11 -26.56 -25.64
CA ILE A 34 -7.64 -27.45 -26.73
C ILE A 34 -6.71 -26.69 -27.69
N ASP A 35 -6.93 -25.39 -27.86
CA ASP A 35 -6.07 -24.54 -28.66
C ASP A 35 -4.87 -24.09 -27.84
N LYS A 36 -3.67 -24.54 -28.19
CA LYS A 36 -2.44 -23.94 -27.69
C LYS A 36 -2.31 -22.56 -28.34
N PRO A 37 -2.47 -21.45 -27.62
CA PRO A 37 -2.16 -20.14 -28.20
C PRO A 37 -0.71 -20.16 -28.66
N SER A 38 -0.47 -19.75 -29.92
CA SER A 38 0.88 -19.54 -30.39
C SER A 38 1.50 -18.42 -29.55
N CYS A 39 2.62 -18.72 -28.89
CA CYS A 39 3.40 -17.68 -28.22
C CYS A 39 3.99 -16.79 -29.31
N VAL A 40 3.35 -15.65 -29.56
CA VAL A 40 3.94 -14.60 -30.40
C VAL A 40 5.05 -13.99 -29.57
N PHE A 41 6.30 -14.36 -29.87
CA PHE A 41 7.46 -13.69 -29.31
C PHE A 41 7.50 -12.29 -29.90
N SER A 42 7.16 -11.28 -29.10
CA SER A 42 7.45 -9.89 -29.43
C SER A 42 8.94 -9.74 -29.73
N ASN A 43 9.30 -8.84 -30.64
CA ASN A 43 10.71 -8.49 -30.89
C ASN A 43 11.28 -7.79 -29.64
N VAL A 44 11.73 -8.59 -28.68
CA VAL A 44 12.32 -8.12 -27.43
C VAL A 44 13.79 -7.84 -27.68
N THR A 45 14.24 -6.62 -27.40
CA THR A 45 15.66 -6.30 -27.46
C THR A 45 16.29 -6.68 -26.13
N LEU A 46 17.28 -7.59 -26.17
CA LEU A 46 18.05 -8.02 -25.01
C LEU A 46 19.44 -7.41 -25.07
N THR A 47 19.80 -6.62 -24.06
CA THR A 47 21.15 -6.08 -23.89
C THR A 47 21.80 -6.73 -22.68
N THR A 48 22.90 -7.44 -22.90
CA THR A 48 23.64 -8.13 -21.84
C THR A 48 24.97 -7.42 -21.61
N THR A 49 25.24 -7.05 -20.36
CA THR A 49 26.50 -6.38 -19.97
C THR A 49 27.05 -6.96 -18.68
N GLN A 50 28.37 -7.08 -18.59
CA GLN A 50 29.02 -7.45 -17.33
C GLN A 50 29.17 -6.19 -16.46
N LYS A 51 28.79 -6.30 -15.19
CA LYS A 51 28.80 -5.20 -14.23
C LYS A 51 29.38 -5.66 -12.90
N ASN A 52 30.12 -4.77 -12.26
CA ASN A 52 30.52 -4.97 -10.87
C ASN A 52 29.38 -4.58 -9.95
N VAL A 53 29.00 -5.51 -9.07
CA VAL A 53 27.87 -5.33 -8.17
C VAL A 53 28.26 -5.69 -6.75
N VAL A 54 27.65 -4.97 -5.81
CA VAL A 54 27.55 -5.37 -4.41
C VAL A 54 26.09 -5.61 -4.09
N ILE A 55 25.79 -6.80 -3.61
CA ILE A 55 24.44 -7.20 -3.25
C ILE A 55 24.36 -7.27 -1.74
N THR A 56 23.47 -6.46 -1.19
CA THR A 56 23.31 -6.26 0.24
C THR A 56 21.94 -6.72 0.72
N GLN A 57 21.89 -7.19 1.97
CA GLN A 57 20.69 -7.62 2.67
C GLN A 57 20.45 -6.83 3.95
N VAL A 58 19.19 -6.64 4.32
CA VAL A 58 18.82 -6.14 5.65
C VAL A 58 19.01 -7.25 6.69
N VAL A 59 19.84 -7.00 7.70
CA VAL A 59 20.23 -7.98 8.74
C VAL A 59 19.34 -7.89 9.98
N THR A 60 18.87 -6.69 10.33
CA THR A 60 18.08 -6.43 11.53
C THR A 60 16.59 -6.43 11.23
N THR A 61 15.86 -7.36 11.84
CA THR A 61 14.39 -7.47 11.77
C THR A 61 13.79 -7.04 13.11
N GLY A 62 13.78 -5.73 13.38
CA GLY A 62 13.05 -5.16 14.51
C GLY A 62 11.55 -5.01 14.20
N PRO A 63 10.72 -4.67 15.20
CA PRO A 63 9.33 -4.29 14.95
C PRO A 63 9.28 -3.09 13.98
N LEU A 64 8.44 -3.19 12.97
CA LEU A 64 8.20 -2.14 11.99
C LEU A 64 7.24 -1.11 12.59
N LYS A 65 7.74 0.12 12.77
CA LYS A 65 6.90 1.26 13.10
C LYS A 65 6.12 1.73 11.88
N TYR A 66 4.82 1.85 12.04
CA TYR A 66 3.95 2.47 11.04
C TYR A 66 3.13 3.60 11.65
N THR A 67 2.57 4.40 10.76
CA THR A 67 1.79 5.59 11.05
C THR A 67 0.49 5.48 10.28
N ARG A 68 -0.65 5.60 10.95
CA ARG A 68 -1.97 5.53 10.28
C ARG A 68 -2.80 6.77 10.55
N CYS A 69 -3.55 7.19 9.53
CA CYS A 69 -4.55 8.25 9.64
C CYS A 69 -5.83 7.86 8.91
N LEU A 70 -6.94 7.84 9.66
CA LEU A 70 -8.29 7.65 9.14
C LEU A 70 -9.04 8.97 9.26
N VAL A 71 -9.57 9.44 8.12
CA VAL A 71 -10.46 10.60 8.08
C VAL A 71 -11.76 10.16 7.43
N SER A 72 -12.82 10.10 8.23
CA SER A 72 -14.16 9.73 7.80
C SER A 72 -15.01 10.97 7.68
N LEU A 73 -15.67 11.14 6.55
CA LEU A 73 -16.53 12.27 6.24
C LEU A 73 -17.96 11.76 6.06
N SER A 74 -18.87 12.27 6.88
CA SER A 74 -20.31 12.03 6.74
C SER A 74 -20.97 13.31 6.28
N HIS A 75 -21.51 13.30 5.07
CA HIS A 75 -22.12 14.46 4.44
C HIS A 75 -23.64 14.40 4.56
N VAL A 76 -24.22 15.57 4.79
CA VAL A 76 -25.66 15.80 4.68
C VAL A 76 -25.84 17.02 3.78
N VAL A 77 -26.49 16.80 2.64
CA VAL A 77 -26.89 17.82 1.68
C VAL A 77 -28.36 18.13 1.90
N GLU A 78 -28.67 19.42 2.01
CA GLU A 78 -30.02 19.93 2.11
C GLU A 78 -30.27 20.90 0.95
N ASP A 79 -31.52 20.94 0.47
CA ASP A 79 -32.00 22.00 -0.40
C ASP A 79 -32.26 23.23 0.45
N CYS A 80 -31.55 24.31 0.15
CA CYS A 80 -31.73 25.59 0.81
C CYS A 80 -32.94 26.30 0.21
N GLY A 81 -34.11 25.95 0.72
CA GLY A 81 -35.41 26.42 0.25
C GLY A 81 -35.73 27.85 0.67
N THR A 82 -36.78 28.43 0.08
CA THR A 82 -37.25 29.78 0.44
C THR A 82 -38.04 29.77 1.76
N PHE A 83 -38.64 28.64 2.13
CA PHE A 83 -39.54 28.51 3.28
C PHE A 83 -39.13 27.40 4.25
N THR A 84 -38.57 26.30 3.74
CA THR A 84 -38.15 25.15 4.55
C THR A 84 -36.89 24.54 3.92
N ASP A 85 -35.95 24.14 4.78
CA ASP A 85 -34.81 23.33 4.38
C ASP A 85 -35.21 21.86 4.40
N SER A 86 -34.78 21.09 3.41
CA SER A 86 -35.09 19.66 3.34
C SER A 86 -33.89 18.86 2.88
N ILE A 87 -33.67 17.69 3.46
CA ILE A 87 -32.63 16.77 3.00
C ILE A 87 -33.02 16.29 1.61
N VAL A 88 -32.09 16.38 0.67
CA VAL A 88 -32.32 15.99 -0.73
C VAL A 88 -32.15 14.49 -0.92
N GLU A 89 -32.73 13.97 -2.00
CA GLU A 89 -32.52 12.58 -2.41
C GLU A 89 -31.04 12.27 -2.59
N LYS A 90 -30.59 11.17 -1.97
CA LYS A 90 -29.18 10.77 -1.85
C LYS A 90 -28.26 11.86 -1.27
N GLY A 91 -28.83 12.80 -0.51
CA GLY A 91 -28.10 13.87 0.15
C GLY A 91 -27.26 13.42 1.35
N VAL A 92 -27.46 12.19 1.83
CA VAL A 92 -26.66 11.61 2.93
C VAL A 92 -25.71 10.56 2.37
N TYR A 93 -24.43 10.74 2.59
CA TYR A 93 -23.40 9.80 2.15
C TYR A 93 -22.13 9.90 2.98
N ASP A 94 -21.37 8.81 3.04
CA ASP A 94 -20.08 8.72 3.71
C ASP A 94 -18.95 8.55 2.71
N GLU A 95 -17.77 9.08 3.04
CA GLU A 95 -16.54 8.83 2.32
C GLU A 95 -15.34 8.78 3.28
N ILE A 96 -14.32 8.03 2.87
CA ILE A 96 -13.02 8.02 3.56
C ILE A 96 -12.08 8.92 2.77
N TYR A 97 -11.60 9.97 3.40
CA TYR A 97 -10.69 10.92 2.78
C TYR A 97 -9.27 10.33 2.74
N GLN A 98 -8.71 10.24 1.53
CA GLN A 98 -7.35 9.75 1.32
C GLN A 98 -6.36 10.88 1.57
N LEU A 99 -5.50 10.69 2.58
CA LEU A 99 -4.47 11.62 2.98
C LEU A 99 -3.16 11.25 2.30
N THR A 100 -2.39 12.25 1.88
CA THR A 100 -0.98 12.06 1.59
C THR A 100 -0.21 11.79 2.88
N LYS A 101 0.96 11.17 2.76
CA LYS A 101 1.87 10.95 3.89
C LYS A 101 2.15 12.24 4.68
N ARG A 102 2.36 13.36 3.98
CA ARG A 102 2.64 14.67 4.61
C ARG A 102 1.46 15.18 5.41
N GLU A 103 0.24 15.00 4.92
CA GLU A 103 -0.97 15.40 5.65
C GLU A 103 -1.17 14.53 6.88
N CYS A 104 -0.97 13.21 6.76
CA CYS A 104 -1.02 12.32 7.91
C CYS A 104 0.07 12.65 8.96
N ASP A 105 1.28 12.98 8.51
CA ASP A 105 2.35 13.47 9.39
C ASP A 105 1.95 14.77 10.10
N ASN A 106 1.25 15.70 9.43
CA ASN A 106 0.73 16.92 10.05
C ASN A 106 -0.37 16.65 11.08
N VAL A 107 -1.32 15.76 10.75
CA VAL A 107 -2.37 15.30 11.67
C VAL A 107 -1.74 14.78 12.96
N ILE A 108 -0.73 13.93 12.85
CA ILE A 108 -0.12 13.28 14.03
C ILE A 108 0.87 14.18 14.76
N ALA A 109 1.74 14.89 14.05
CA ALA A 109 2.79 15.70 14.67
C ALA A 109 2.27 17.05 15.17
N ARG A 110 1.29 17.65 14.48
CA ARG A 110 0.82 19.00 14.75
C ARG A 110 -0.63 19.05 15.25
N GLY A 111 -1.44 18.01 15.05
CA GLY A 111 -2.87 18.05 15.38
C GLY A 111 -3.63 19.01 14.48
N VAL A 112 -3.22 19.12 13.20
CA VAL A 112 -3.81 20.05 12.23
C VAL A 112 -4.24 19.28 10.99
N PHE A 113 -5.49 19.49 10.59
CA PHE A 113 -6.04 19.00 9.32
C PHE A 113 -6.67 20.15 8.55
N ASN A 114 -6.47 20.20 7.24
CA ASN A 114 -7.09 21.17 6.35
C ASN A 114 -8.03 20.45 5.40
N TYR A 115 -9.32 20.76 5.48
CA TYR A 115 -10.31 20.27 4.55
C TYR A 115 -10.92 21.44 3.79
N ASN A 116 -10.62 21.55 2.49
CA ASN A 116 -11.16 22.60 1.61
C ASN A 116 -11.02 24.04 2.16
N GLY A 117 -9.89 24.34 2.83
CA GLY A 117 -9.64 25.66 3.44
C GLY A 117 -10.09 25.77 4.90
N HIS A 118 -10.84 24.80 5.43
CA HIS A 118 -11.17 24.74 6.84
C HIS A 118 -10.02 24.10 7.62
N ILE A 119 -9.36 24.89 8.46
CA ILE A 119 -8.30 24.44 9.35
C ILE A 119 -8.93 23.92 10.64
N LEU A 120 -8.79 22.62 10.89
CA LEU A 120 -9.23 21.95 12.10
C LEU A 120 -8.01 21.67 12.98
N ASN A 121 -8.06 22.16 14.22
CA ASN A 121 -7.05 21.89 15.24
C ASN A 121 -7.62 20.91 16.25
N PHE A 122 -6.81 19.94 16.70
CA PHE A 122 -7.23 18.96 17.70
C PHE A 122 -6.07 18.46 18.55
N THR A 123 -6.42 17.89 19.71
CA THR A 123 -5.46 17.32 20.64
C THR A 123 -4.82 16.08 20.04
N LYS A 124 -3.48 16.01 20.10
CA LYS A 124 -2.73 14.86 19.56
C LYS A 124 -3.12 13.57 20.28
N GLY A 125 -3.40 12.53 19.51
CA GLY A 125 -3.75 11.21 20.04
C GLY A 125 -5.22 11.04 20.43
N GLU A 126 -6.05 12.09 20.31
CA GLU A 126 -7.49 12.01 20.49
C GLU A 126 -8.20 11.92 19.14
N VAL A 127 -9.39 11.32 19.15
CA VAL A 127 -10.30 11.33 18.00
C VAL A 127 -11.00 12.67 17.94
N LEU A 128 -10.78 13.44 16.86
CA LEU A 128 -11.55 14.64 16.60
C LEU A 128 -12.84 14.25 15.89
N SER A 129 -13.99 14.75 16.36
CA SER A 129 -15.25 14.71 15.61
C SER A 129 -15.88 16.09 15.62
N THR A 130 -16.02 16.71 14.45
CA THR A 130 -16.57 18.06 14.32
C THR A 130 -17.44 18.18 13.08
N THR A 131 -18.36 19.13 13.07
CA THR A 131 -19.29 19.36 11.96
C THR A 131 -19.09 20.76 11.42
N ILE A 132 -18.85 20.86 10.11
CA ILE A 132 -18.66 22.13 9.41
C ILE A 132 -19.55 22.20 8.16
N VAL A 133 -19.94 23.41 7.76
CA VAL A 133 -20.59 23.62 6.46
C VAL A 133 -19.50 23.71 5.40
N THR A 134 -19.53 22.80 4.43
CA THR A 134 -18.48 22.63 3.41
C THR A 134 -18.94 23.04 2.01
N HIS A 135 -20.21 23.42 1.87
CA HIS A 135 -20.80 23.94 0.64
C HIS A 135 -21.98 24.83 0.96
N GLY A 136 -22.07 26.00 0.32
CA GLY A 136 -23.01 27.06 0.73
C GLY A 136 -22.67 27.63 2.11
N SER A 137 -23.66 28.18 2.81
CA SER A 137 -23.47 28.68 4.17
C SER A 137 -24.73 28.51 5.03
N LYS A 138 -24.56 28.40 6.35
CA LYS A 138 -25.65 28.54 7.32
C LYS A 138 -25.27 29.58 8.37
N HIS A 139 -26.15 30.54 8.63
CA HIS A 139 -25.98 31.54 9.68
C HIS A 139 -27.35 31.83 10.33
N ASP A 140 -27.41 31.77 11.66
CA ASP A 140 -28.63 32.07 12.45
C ASP A 140 -29.89 31.34 11.97
N GLY A 141 -29.76 30.06 11.60
CA GLY A 141 -30.87 29.24 11.10
C GLY A 141 -31.34 29.58 9.68
N LYS A 142 -30.67 30.51 8.99
CA LYS A 142 -30.86 30.77 7.56
C LYS A 142 -29.75 30.14 6.76
N CYS A 143 -30.10 29.58 5.61
CA CYS A 143 -29.15 29.02 4.67
C CYS A 143 -28.93 29.98 3.49
N SER A 144 -27.75 29.92 2.89
CA SER A 144 -27.48 30.46 1.56
C SER A 144 -26.96 29.32 0.69
N ALA A 145 -27.69 29.04 -0.39
CA ALA A 145 -27.34 27.97 -1.31
C ALA A 145 -25.95 28.20 -1.91
N GLY A 146 -25.16 27.12 -1.98
CA GLY A 146 -23.96 27.09 -2.80
C GLY A 146 -24.29 26.96 -4.30
N PRO A 147 -23.28 26.98 -5.17
CA PRO A 147 -23.47 26.62 -6.58
C PRO A 147 -23.98 25.18 -6.73
N PRO A 148 -24.57 24.81 -7.88
CA PRO A 148 -25.02 23.43 -8.11
C PRO A 148 -23.91 22.42 -7.82
N LEU A 149 -24.26 21.35 -7.11
CA LEU A 149 -23.35 20.30 -6.69
C LEU A 149 -23.75 18.99 -7.37
N THR A 150 -22.82 18.39 -8.12
CA THR A 150 -23.04 17.13 -8.82
C THR A 150 -22.22 16.02 -8.19
N ARG A 151 -22.85 14.89 -7.87
CA ARG A 151 -22.20 13.67 -7.37
C ARG A 151 -22.94 12.44 -7.89
N ASP A 152 -22.21 11.43 -8.34
CA ASP A 152 -22.74 10.13 -8.78
C ASP A 152 -23.91 10.26 -9.79
N GLY A 153 -23.81 11.25 -10.70
CA GLY A 153 -24.83 11.54 -11.72
C GLY A 153 -26.03 12.36 -11.24
N ILE A 154 -26.13 12.68 -9.95
CA ILE A 154 -27.20 13.52 -9.38
C ILE A 154 -26.70 14.94 -9.22
N THR A 155 -27.51 15.91 -9.63
CA THR A 155 -27.21 17.34 -9.45
C THR A 155 -28.23 17.98 -8.52
N TRP A 156 -27.73 18.56 -7.43
CA TRP A 156 -28.52 19.39 -6.53
C TRP A 156 -28.30 20.86 -6.89
N TYR A 157 -29.38 21.61 -7.14
CA TYR A 157 -29.30 22.96 -7.69
C TYR A 157 -29.15 24.07 -6.65
N ARG A 158 -29.72 23.91 -5.46
CA ARG A 158 -29.57 24.87 -4.34
C ARG A 158 -28.99 24.21 -3.07
N PRO A 159 -27.86 23.50 -3.17
CA PRO A 159 -27.36 22.67 -2.08
C PRO A 159 -26.71 23.51 -0.98
N VAL A 160 -26.93 23.09 0.26
CA VAL A 160 -26.05 23.37 1.39
C VAL A 160 -25.57 22.05 1.95
N ARG A 161 -24.25 21.87 2.05
CA ARG A 161 -23.65 20.63 2.54
C ARG A 161 -23.03 20.85 3.89
N THR A 162 -23.53 20.13 4.88
CA THR A 162 -22.92 19.98 6.18
C THR A 162 -22.10 18.70 6.18
N THR A 163 -20.90 18.72 6.76
CA THR A 163 -20.01 17.57 6.81
C THR A 163 -19.53 17.35 8.23
N LYS A 164 -19.83 16.18 8.77
CA LYS A 164 -19.20 15.68 9.98
C LYS A 164 -17.87 15.03 9.60
N ILE A 165 -16.80 15.55 10.17
CA ILE A 165 -15.43 15.11 9.95
C ILE A 165 -14.98 14.40 11.21
N THR A 166 -14.59 13.13 11.08
CA THR A 166 -13.99 12.34 12.16
C THR A 166 -12.57 11.98 11.78
N ILE A 167 -11.61 12.30 12.64
CA ILE A 167 -10.17 12.14 12.38
C ILE A 167 -9.56 11.28 13.49
N GLU A 168 -8.84 10.25 13.07
CA GLU A 168 -8.05 9.38 13.94
C GLU A 168 -6.63 9.27 13.41
N GLY A 169 -5.63 9.55 14.23
CA GLY A 169 -4.22 9.45 13.87
C GLY A 169 -3.42 8.75 14.95
N SER A 170 -2.59 7.79 14.58
CA SER A 170 -1.78 7.04 15.55
C SER A 170 -0.48 6.50 14.95
N LYS A 171 0.44 6.14 15.84
CA LYS A 171 1.70 5.45 15.53
C LYS A 171 1.69 4.13 16.28
N GLU A 172 1.96 3.06 15.55
CA GLU A 172 1.87 1.69 16.05
C GLU A 172 3.05 0.87 15.52
N GLU A 173 3.18 -0.37 16.01
CA GLU A 173 4.24 -1.30 15.63
C GLU A 173 3.65 -2.61 15.13
N THR A 174 4.28 -3.22 14.13
CA THR A 174 3.91 -4.53 13.59
C THR A 174 5.15 -5.36 13.23
N THR A 175 4.95 -6.60 12.84
CA THR A 175 5.95 -7.49 12.25
C THR A 175 5.89 -7.47 10.72
N VAL A 176 7.00 -7.86 10.09
CA VAL A 176 7.12 -7.96 8.64
C VAL A 176 7.36 -9.43 8.30
N ASP A 177 6.53 -9.96 7.42
CA ASP A 177 6.82 -11.19 6.69
C ASP A 177 7.60 -10.82 5.42
N PHE A 178 8.89 -11.12 5.43
CA PHE A 178 9.75 -10.78 4.30
C PHE A 178 9.69 -11.80 3.16
N GLU A 179 9.28 -13.03 3.45
CA GLU A 179 9.12 -14.07 2.43
C GLU A 179 7.90 -13.74 1.56
N GLU A 180 6.81 -13.35 2.21
CA GLU A 180 5.56 -12.95 1.54
C GLU A 180 5.53 -11.46 1.12
N ASN A 181 6.56 -10.70 1.47
CA ASN A 181 6.63 -9.24 1.26
C ASN A 181 5.42 -8.50 1.87
N GLN A 182 5.03 -8.84 3.09
CA GLN A 182 3.83 -8.34 3.73
C GLN A 182 4.10 -7.80 5.14
N ILE A 183 3.30 -6.81 5.52
CA ILE A 183 3.16 -6.38 6.91
C ILE A 183 1.78 -6.78 7.40
N LEU A 184 1.70 -7.27 8.64
CA LEU A 184 0.44 -7.74 9.23
C LEU A 184 -0.15 -6.65 10.13
N LEU A 185 -1.10 -5.90 9.63
CA LEU A 185 -1.76 -4.85 10.41
C LEU A 185 -2.92 -5.44 11.23
N PRO A 186 -3.45 -4.70 12.23
CA PRO A 186 -4.65 -5.09 12.95
C PRO A 186 -5.80 -5.46 12.01
N GLN A 187 -6.70 -6.33 12.47
CA GLN A 187 -7.84 -6.84 11.69
C GLN A 187 -7.43 -7.68 10.47
N ASN A 188 -6.25 -8.32 10.51
CA ASN A 188 -5.71 -9.16 9.43
C ASN A 188 -5.58 -8.43 8.09
N VAL A 189 -5.25 -7.14 8.14
CA VAL A 189 -5.01 -6.35 6.94
C VAL A 189 -3.57 -6.58 6.50
N ASN A 190 -3.40 -7.14 5.31
CA ASN A 190 -2.08 -7.41 4.72
C ASN A 190 -1.73 -6.32 3.72
N CYS A 191 -0.58 -5.69 3.92
CA CYS A 191 -0.08 -4.66 3.01
C CYS A 191 1.31 -5.03 2.51
N ARG A 192 1.58 -4.75 1.22
CA ARG A 192 2.88 -5.08 0.62
C ARG A 192 4.00 -4.21 1.19
N TYR A 193 4.94 -4.81 1.91
CA TYR A 193 6.00 -4.10 2.65
C TYR A 193 6.82 -3.14 1.77
N THR A 194 7.20 -3.55 0.56
CA THR A 194 8.06 -2.72 -0.33
C THR A 194 7.42 -1.42 -0.82
N LEU A 195 6.09 -1.28 -0.75
CA LEU A 195 5.40 -0.06 -1.14
C LEU A 195 5.64 1.08 -0.15
N GLY A 196 5.76 0.79 1.14
CA GLY A 196 5.89 1.81 2.18
C GLY A 196 4.59 2.53 2.54
N GLU A 197 3.49 2.18 1.86
CA GLU A 197 2.17 2.74 2.09
C GLU A 197 1.07 1.72 1.74
N CYS A 198 -0.11 1.92 2.32
CA CYS A 198 -1.29 1.11 2.10
C CYS A 198 -2.55 1.89 2.45
N PHE A 199 -3.66 1.55 1.81
CA PHE A 199 -4.98 2.06 2.17
C PHE A 199 -5.89 0.90 2.55
N HIS A 200 -6.58 1.04 3.68
CA HIS A 200 -7.64 0.11 4.08
C HIS A 200 -8.81 0.89 4.66
N TYR A 201 -10.04 0.50 4.34
CA TYR A 201 -11.22 1.26 4.75
C TYR A 201 -11.38 1.40 6.27
N SER A 202 -10.92 0.40 7.05
CA SER A 202 -11.00 0.45 8.52
C SER A 202 -9.80 1.12 9.20
N LEU A 203 -8.65 1.22 8.52
CA LEU A 203 -7.41 1.77 9.08
C LEU A 203 -7.06 3.17 8.51
N GLY A 204 -7.69 3.54 7.40
CA GLY A 204 -7.35 4.71 6.61
C GLY A 204 -6.06 4.53 5.82
N ASN A 205 -5.28 5.60 5.76
CA ASN A 205 -3.99 5.64 5.08
C ASN A 205 -2.91 5.22 6.06
N VAL A 206 -2.10 4.22 5.69
CA VAL A 206 -1.05 3.64 6.53
C VAL A 206 0.30 3.83 5.84
N PHE A 207 1.29 4.31 6.58
CA PHE A 207 2.63 4.64 6.06
C PHE A 207 3.71 4.06 6.96
N TRP A 208 4.78 3.55 6.36
CA TRP A 208 5.97 3.08 7.08
C TRP A 208 7.23 3.37 6.27
N ARG A 209 8.39 3.07 6.87
CA ARG A 209 9.68 3.15 6.20
C ARG A 209 10.19 1.73 5.96
N THR A 210 10.57 1.43 4.73
CA THR A 210 11.29 0.21 4.42
C THR A 210 12.71 0.30 4.98
N SER A 211 13.11 -0.71 5.72
CA SER A 211 14.47 -0.86 6.25
C SER A 211 15.47 -0.98 5.11
N VAL A 212 16.60 -0.32 5.28
CA VAL A 212 17.77 -0.42 4.40
C VAL A 212 18.96 -0.88 5.24
N PRO A 213 19.96 -1.55 4.65
CA PRO A 213 21.18 -1.90 5.36
C PRO A 213 21.83 -0.67 6.01
N GLU A 214 22.12 -0.77 7.31
CA GLU A 214 22.86 0.25 8.04
C GLU A 214 24.35 0.20 7.64
N CYS A 215 25.09 1.28 7.92
CA CYS A 215 26.51 1.43 7.56
C CYS A 215 27.44 1.47 8.79
N ASN A 216 26.99 0.92 9.91
CA ASN A 216 27.72 0.89 11.18
C ASN A 216 28.43 -0.46 11.38
N ASP A 217 29.15 -0.63 12.49
CA ASP A 217 29.92 -1.85 12.80
C ASP A 217 29.04 -3.13 12.89
N LYS A 218 27.71 -3.01 12.99
CA LYS A 218 26.79 -4.17 12.93
C LYS A 218 26.47 -4.60 11.49
N ALA A 219 26.85 -3.80 10.51
CA ALA A 219 26.61 -4.01 9.08
C ALA A 219 27.59 -5.01 8.43
N GLU A 220 28.54 -5.55 9.18
CA GLU A 220 29.49 -6.59 8.75
C GLU A 220 28.83 -7.86 8.15
N ARG A 221 27.50 -8.01 8.26
CA ARG A 221 26.72 -9.14 7.73
C ARG A 221 25.76 -8.77 6.60
N ALA A 222 25.83 -7.53 6.11
CA ALA A 222 24.91 -7.04 5.10
C ALA A 222 25.31 -7.47 3.68
N ILE A 223 26.58 -7.72 3.36
CA ILE A 223 26.97 -8.17 2.01
C ILE A 223 26.73 -9.66 1.83
N ILE A 224 25.92 -10.03 0.84
CA ILE A 224 25.75 -11.42 0.40
C ILE A 224 26.70 -11.77 -0.76
N PHE A 225 26.89 -10.82 -1.68
CA PHE A 225 27.76 -10.99 -2.86
C PHE A 225 28.47 -9.69 -3.23
N LYS A 226 29.72 -9.81 -3.68
CA LYS A 226 30.53 -8.72 -4.24
C LYS A 226 31.39 -9.30 -5.36
N GLY A 227 31.24 -8.78 -6.57
CA GLY A 227 31.97 -9.23 -7.74
C GLY A 227 31.28 -8.89 -9.05
N HIS A 228 31.68 -9.55 -10.12
CA HIS A 228 31.05 -9.40 -11.42
C HIS A 228 29.71 -10.14 -11.47
N ALA A 229 28.71 -9.50 -12.06
CA ALA A 229 27.41 -10.08 -12.39
C ALA A 229 27.02 -9.72 -13.83
N THR A 230 26.19 -10.55 -14.42
CA THR A 230 25.63 -10.32 -15.75
C THR A 230 24.33 -9.54 -15.61
N SER A 231 24.32 -8.31 -16.12
CA SER A 231 23.12 -7.47 -16.21
C SER A 231 22.44 -7.72 -17.55
N VAL A 232 21.20 -8.19 -17.52
CA VAL A 232 20.36 -8.44 -18.69
C VAL A 232 19.23 -7.41 -18.69
N GLU A 233 19.26 -6.51 -19.66
CA GLU A 233 18.19 -5.55 -19.90
C GLU A 233 17.25 -6.10 -20.97
N ARG A 234 15.97 -6.20 -20.61
CA ARG A 234 14.87 -6.55 -21.50
C ARG A 234 14.08 -5.30 -21.83
N ASP A 235 13.97 -4.99 -23.11
CA ASP A 235 13.12 -3.92 -23.63
C ASP A 235 12.09 -4.50 -24.60
N ASP A 236 10.81 -4.38 -24.26
CA ASP A 236 9.67 -4.80 -25.09
C ASP A 236 8.99 -3.61 -25.81
N GLY A 237 9.57 -2.41 -25.74
CA GLY A 237 9.04 -1.17 -26.31
C GLY A 237 8.04 -0.44 -25.41
N VAL A 238 7.55 -1.08 -24.33
CA VAL A 238 6.62 -0.49 -23.35
C VAL A 238 7.29 -0.35 -21.99
N MET A 239 8.04 -1.36 -21.56
CA MET A 239 8.74 -1.41 -20.29
C MET A 239 10.16 -1.93 -20.44
N LYS A 240 11.10 -1.26 -19.77
CA LYS A 240 12.47 -1.74 -19.61
C LYS A 240 12.62 -2.43 -18.26
N THR A 241 12.98 -3.71 -18.28
CA THR A 241 13.23 -4.52 -17.08
C THR A 241 14.68 -4.97 -17.05
N THR A 242 15.36 -4.77 -15.91
CA THR A 242 16.75 -5.20 -15.74
C THR A 242 16.82 -6.36 -14.76
N TYR A 243 17.52 -7.42 -15.15
CA TYR A 243 17.83 -8.57 -14.31
C TYR A 243 19.33 -8.64 -14.04
N ILE A 244 19.70 -9.01 -12.83
CA ILE A 244 21.06 -9.26 -12.40
C ILE A 244 21.18 -10.76 -12.16
N HIS A 245 22.06 -11.40 -12.92
CA HIS A 245 22.37 -12.81 -12.78
C HIS A 245 23.79 -12.95 -12.22
N VAL A 246 23.90 -13.63 -11.09
CA VAL A 246 25.17 -13.98 -10.46
C VAL A 246 25.38 -15.48 -10.64
N SER A 247 26.51 -15.85 -11.24
CA SER A 247 26.97 -17.23 -11.37
C SER A 247 28.47 -17.23 -11.14
N GLN A 248 28.87 -17.47 -9.89
CA GLN A 248 30.28 -17.54 -9.49
C GLN A 248 30.44 -18.54 -8.35
N ASP A 249 31.37 -19.49 -8.51
CA ASP A 249 31.63 -20.59 -7.58
C ASP A 249 30.35 -21.42 -7.31
N ASP A 250 29.92 -21.47 -6.05
CA ASP A 250 28.70 -22.17 -5.58
C ASP A 250 27.50 -21.21 -5.38
N ILE A 251 27.59 -19.97 -5.89
CA ILE A 251 26.53 -18.96 -5.72
C ILE A 251 25.84 -18.73 -7.06
N GLU A 252 24.57 -19.11 -7.10
CA GLU A 252 23.68 -18.85 -8.23
C GLU A 252 22.40 -18.19 -7.73
N PHE A 253 22.12 -16.99 -8.21
CA PHE A 253 20.80 -16.37 -8.04
C PHE A 253 20.56 -15.28 -9.09
N GLN A 254 19.29 -14.98 -9.31
CA GLN A 254 18.83 -13.94 -10.22
C GLN A 254 17.95 -12.96 -9.45
N LEU A 255 18.16 -11.66 -9.69
CA LEU A 255 17.38 -10.58 -9.10
C LEU A 255 16.87 -9.64 -10.18
N GLN A 256 15.59 -9.30 -10.14
CA GLN A 256 14.98 -8.25 -10.94
C GLN A 256 15.12 -6.90 -10.24
N LEU A 257 15.68 -5.92 -10.93
CA LEU A 257 15.75 -4.55 -10.42
C LEU A 257 14.40 -3.85 -10.52
N ILE A 258 14.03 -3.15 -9.46
CA ILE A 258 12.94 -2.19 -9.43
C ILE A 258 13.53 -0.80 -9.73
N SER A 259 12.80 0.03 -10.48
CA SER A 259 13.22 1.39 -10.85
C SER A 259 13.45 2.33 -9.64
N LYS A 260 12.89 1.98 -8.48
CA LYS A 260 13.08 2.68 -7.21
C LYS A 260 14.54 2.51 -6.73
N THR A 261 15.11 3.58 -6.23
CA THR A 261 16.48 3.58 -5.69
C THR A 261 16.51 4.14 -4.27
N THR A 262 17.56 3.79 -3.54
CA THR A 262 17.88 4.32 -2.21
C THR A 262 19.37 4.58 -2.13
N ASN A 263 19.81 5.25 -1.07
CA ASN A 263 21.21 5.42 -0.78
C ASN A 263 21.64 4.42 0.32
N ILE A 264 22.61 3.56 0.02
CA ILE A 264 23.25 2.68 1.01
C ILE A 264 24.70 3.11 1.12
N CYS A 265 25.06 3.66 2.28
CA CYS A 265 26.42 4.08 2.62
C CYS A 265 27.09 5.05 1.63
N GLY A 266 26.31 5.97 1.06
CA GLY A 266 26.76 6.93 0.06
C GLY A 266 26.50 6.48 -1.38
N PHE A 267 26.20 5.21 -1.61
CA PHE A 267 26.03 4.64 -2.95
C PHE A 267 24.57 4.57 -3.35
N LYS A 268 24.31 4.80 -4.64
CA LYS A 268 22.98 4.59 -5.23
C LYS A 268 22.73 3.09 -5.40
N SER A 269 21.76 2.58 -4.67
CA SER A 269 21.37 1.17 -4.68
C SER A 269 19.94 1.03 -5.21
N TYR A 270 19.70 -0.06 -5.93
CA TYR A 270 18.42 -0.42 -6.52
C TYR A 270 17.68 -1.38 -5.61
N TYR A 271 16.38 -1.16 -5.46
CA TYR A 271 15.50 -2.16 -4.86
C TYR A 271 15.39 -3.36 -5.81
N THR A 272 15.15 -4.54 -5.26
CA THR A 272 14.89 -5.76 -6.03
C THR A 272 13.46 -6.26 -5.77
N GLU A 273 13.03 -7.26 -6.51
CA GLU A 273 11.79 -7.99 -6.23
C GLU A 273 11.77 -8.59 -4.82
N HIS A 274 12.95 -8.92 -4.27
CA HIS A 274 13.07 -9.46 -2.92
C HIS A 274 13.17 -8.33 -1.88
N PRO A 275 12.30 -8.30 -0.84
CA PRO A 275 12.18 -7.16 0.08
C PRO A 275 13.41 -6.81 0.91
N LYS A 276 14.32 -7.78 1.09
CA LYS A 276 15.57 -7.59 1.84
C LYS A 276 16.77 -7.27 0.96
N LEU A 277 16.71 -7.50 -0.36
CA LEU A 277 17.88 -7.47 -1.21
C LEU A 277 17.97 -6.19 -2.03
N PHE A 278 19.18 -5.68 -2.13
CA PHE A 278 19.50 -4.46 -2.86
C PHE A 278 20.73 -4.69 -3.72
N VAL A 279 20.73 -4.11 -4.91
CA VAL A 279 21.87 -4.17 -5.83
C VAL A 279 22.50 -2.79 -5.94
N THR A 280 23.81 -2.72 -5.74
CA THR A 280 24.61 -1.51 -5.94
C THR A 280 25.59 -1.77 -7.06
N PHE A 281 25.56 -0.96 -8.12
CA PHE A 281 26.62 -0.95 -9.12
C PHE A 281 27.81 -0.15 -8.58
N VAL A 282 28.99 -0.73 -8.66
CA VAL A 282 30.24 -0.10 -8.20
C VAL A 282 31.28 -0.18 -9.30
N ASP A 283 32.18 0.80 -9.37
CA ASP A 283 33.35 0.69 -10.26
C ASP A 283 34.43 -0.16 -9.58
N ASP A 284 35.29 -0.81 -10.37
CA ASP A 284 36.31 -1.76 -9.87
C ASP A 284 37.22 -1.18 -8.77
N GLU A 285 37.53 0.12 -8.85
CA GLU A 285 38.42 0.80 -7.91
C GLU A 285 37.69 1.33 -6.67
N THR A 286 36.37 1.22 -6.61
CA THR A 286 35.60 1.89 -5.56
C THR A 286 35.46 1.04 -4.31
N TYR A 287 35.91 1.58 -3.18
CA TYR A 287 35.71 0.98 -1.87
C TYR A 287 34.25 1.10 -1.44
N PHE A 288 33.57 -0.05 -1.33
CA PHE A 288 32.23 -0.14 -0.74
C PHE A 288 32.37 -0.41 0.77
N PRO A 289 31.80 0.42 1.66
CA PRO A 289 32.13 0.47 3.09
C PRO A 289 31.46 -0.62 3.94
N LEU A 290 30.79 -1.59 3.31
CA LEU A 290 30.29 -2.79 3.98
C LEU A 290 31.26 -3.95 3.75
N SER A 291 31.33 -4.88 4.71
CA SER A 291 32.16 -6.07 4.59
C SER A 291 31.31 -7.34 4.60
N LYS A 292 31.80 -8.40 3.95
CA LYS A 292 31.28 -9.76 4.08
C LYS A 292 32.01 -10.44 5.25
N LYS A 293 31.31 -10.77 6.34
CA LYS A 293 31.89 -11.63 7.39
C LYS A 293 31.84 -13.09 6.93
N ASN A 294 32.94 -13.81 7.05
CA ASN A 294 32.98 -15.26 6.84
C ASN A 294 32.02 -15.94 7.82
N LEU A 295 30.83 -16.34 7.34
CA LEU A 295 29.95 -17.24 8.08
C LEU A 295 30.72 -18.56 8.24
N LYS A 296 31.01 -18.95 9.49
CA LYS A 296 31.58 -20.28 9.75
C LYS A 296 30.59 -21.31 9.17
N ARG A 297 31.11 -22.24 8.36
CA ARG A 297 30.44 -23.23 7.49
C ARG A 297 29.35 -24.13 8.15
N ASN A 298 29.01 -23.94 9.42
CA ASN A 298 28.15 -24.86 10.19
C ASN A 298 26.73 -24.34 10.47
N GLN A 299 26.18 -23.40 9.68
CA GLN A 299 24.79 -22.93 9.87
C GLN A 299 23.94 -22.90 8.58
N LEU A 300 24.38 -23.55 7.50
CA LEU A 300 23.56 -23.79 6.31
C LEU A 300 23.28 -25.29 6.20
N THR A 301 22.47 -25.81 7.11
CA THR A 301 21.80 -27.11 6.97
C THR A 301 20.38 -26.99 7.52
N SER A 302 19.46 -26.50 6.71
CA SER A 302 18.06 -26.96 6.67
C SER A 302 17.30 -26.24 5.56
N CYS A 303 17.51 -26.68 4.32
CA CYS A 303 16.40 -26.77 3.37
C CYS A 303 16.28 -28.26 3.06
N SER A 304 15.37 -28.92 3.76
CA SER A 304 15.00 -30.31 3.51
C SER A 304 13.65 -30.28 2.82
N THR A 305 13.65 -30.72 1.55
CA THR A 305 12.54 -31.28 0.74
C THR A 305 11.15 -30.67 0.84
#